data_AF-A0A1H4K8Z8-F1
#
_entry.id   AF-A0A1H4K8Z8-F1
#
_cell.length_a   1.000
_cell.length_b   1.000
_cell.length_c   1.000
_cell.angle_alpha   90.00
_cell.angle_beta   90.00
_cell.angle_gamma   90.00
#
_symmetry.space_group_name_H-M   'P 1'
#
loop_
_entity.id
_entity.type
_entity.pdbx_description
1 polymer ?
#
loop_
_entity_poly.entity_id
_entity_poly.type
_entity_poly.pdbx_seq_one_letter_code
_entity_poly.pdbx_strand_id
1 'polypeptide(L)'
;MKNHLLLFVLAFSLFQCKEKSKNNTQTTLSSSKIKYAKGFDIINKNGEKRLIIKKVFQNSDQQFTYILADKSDITQNKIKVPVETVVATSTTHIPMLESLNVETSLIGFPHTKYISSGKTRNRIKNGNVIDLGLEQDMNTEKLLDLQPQIVIGFSLHPNSKLYNTIKKTGIPIVFNGDWLEKTPLGRAEWIKFFGALYNKEKEADSIFSRIESEYLRVKSLVRNIKNTPTVISGSMFKDVWNVPAGESYFANFLKDSNLNYTWKESKGTGSLQLNFENVLEKGKNANYWLNCGLYETKDQLSASNPHFKEFKSFNDNNVYTIAHKKGETGGLLYFELSPMRPDLVLKDFIKITNPSLLPNYNLTFFGKLK
;
A
#
# COMPACT_ATOMS: atom_id res chain seq x y z
N MET A 1 -17.33 98.60 -32.16
CA MET A 1 -18.28 98.41 -31.04
C MET A 1 -18.57 96.92 -30.88
N LYS A 2 -18.38 96.40 -29.65
CA LYS A 2 -18.76 95.06 -29.14
C LYS A 2 -17.99 93.85 -29.75
N ASN A 3 -16.97 93.34 -29.05
CA ASN A 3 -16.97 92.26 -28.05
C ASN A 3 -17.28 90.88 -28.64
N HIS A 4 -16.32 89.95 -28.58
CA HIS A 4 -16.41 88.48 -28.39
C HIS A 4 -15.00 87.90 -28.64
N LEU A 5 -14.44 86.93 -27.93
CA LEU A 5 -14.73 86.18 -26.72
C LEU A 5 -13.39 85.44 -26.46
N LEU A 6 -12.66 85.75 -25.38
CA LEU A 6 -11.43 85.03 -25.01
C LEU A 6 -11.82 83.63 -24.51
N LEU A 7 -11.41 82.58 -25.24
CA LEU A 7 -11.51 81.20 -24.76
C LEU A 7 -10.19 80.82 -24.07
N PHE A 8 -10.23 80.77 -22.75
CA PHE A 8 -9.14 80.35 -21.87
C PHE A 8 -9.11 78.82 -21.83
N VAL A 9 -8.15 78.18 -22.49
CA VAL A 9 -7.95 76.72 -22.43
C VAL A 9 -7.18 76.39 -21.16
N LEU A 10 -7.91 75.90 -20.15
CA LEU A 10 -7.37 75.36 -18.91
C LEU A 10 -6.69 74.00 -19.21
N ALA A 11 -5.35 73.97 -19.18
CA ALA A 11 -4.58 72.74 -19.18
C ALA A 11 -4.62 72.13 -17.77
N PHE A 12 -5.58 71.22 -17.52
CA PHE A 12 -5.58 70.35 -16.34
C PHE A 12 -4.57 69.22 -16.55
N SER A 13 -3.48 69.28 -15.79
CA SER A 13 -2.47 68.24 -15.61
C SER A 13 -3.07 67.04 -14.88
N LEU A 14 -3.31 65.94 -15.59
CA LEU A 14 -3.57 64.64 -14.99
C LEU A 14 -2.25 63.99 -14.58
N PHE A 15 -1.92 64.07 -13.29
CA PHE A 15 -0.94 63.22 -12.62
C PHE A 15 -1.46 61.78 -12.62
N GLN A 16 -0.93 60.94 -13.50
CA GLN A 16 -1.19 59.50 -13.47
C GLN A 16 -0.14 58.81 -12.60
N CYS A 17 -0.54 58.49 -11.38
CA CYS A 17 0.24 57.70 -10.43
C CYS A 17 0.36 56.26 -10.96
N LYS A 18 1.58 55.84 -11.29
CA LYS A 18 1.89 54.45 -11.66
C LYS A 18 1.92 53.59 -10.40
N GLU A 19 0.85 52.86 -10.12
CA GLU A 19 0.90 51.76 -9.17
C GLU A 19 1.85 50.67 -9.70
N LYS A 20 2.92 50.41 -8.96
CA LYS A 20 3.78 49.23 -9.15
C LYS A 20 2.93 47.98 -8.91
N SER A 21 2.58 47.26 -9.97
CA SER A 21 1.99 45.93 -9.85
C SER A 21 2.97 45.03 -9.11
N LYS A 22 2.60 44.61 -7.89
CA LYS A 22 3.20 43.43 -7.27
C LYS A 22 3.01 42.28 -8.24
N ASN A 23 4.11 41.78 -8.79
CA ASN A 23 4.15 40.47 -9.41
C ASN A 23 3.81 39.45 -8.33
N ASN A 24 2.52 39.17 -8.16
CA ASN A 24 2.06 37.95 -7.54
C ASN A 24 2.53 36.83 -8.47
N THR A 25 3.70 36.27 -8.19
CA THR A 25 4.05 34.93 -8.63
C THR A 25 2.98 34.03 -8.03
N GLN A 26 1.93 33.80 -8.82
CA GLN A 26 0.95 32.77 -8.59
C GLN A 26 1.77 31.47 -8.59
N THR A 27 2.18 31.01 -7.42
CA THR A 27 2.65 29.65 -7.22
C THR A 27 1.49 28.77 -7.65
N THR A 28 1.54 28.29 -8.89
CA THR A 28 0.67 27.22 -9.37
C THR A 28 0.98 26.02 -8.51
N LEU A 29 0.18 25.83 -7.46
CA LEU A 29 0.11 24.58 -6.73
C LEU A 29 -0.31 23.53 -7.77
N SER A 30 0.67 22.81 -8.31
CA SER A 30 0.41 21.65 -9.17
C SER A 30 -0.55 20.74 -8.42
N SER A 31 -1.71 20.48 -9.01
CA SER A 31 -2.67 19.52 -8.47
C SER A 31 -2.00 18.14 -8.33
N SER A 32 -2.28 17.45 -7.23
CA SER A 32 -1.78 16.10 -6.97
C SER A 32 -2.24 15.14 -8.06
N LYS A 33 -1.34 14.26 -8.52
CA LYS A 33 -1.65 13.15 -9.45
C LYS A 33 -2.04 11.85 -8.73
N ILE A 34 -2.16 11.89 -7.41
CA ILE A 34 -2.50 10.75 -6.55
C ILE A 34 -3.99 10.79 -6.25
N LYS A 35 -4.73 9.74 -6.66
CA LYS A 35 -6.20 9.71 -6.66
C LYS A 35 -6.77 9.03 -5.41
N TYR A 36 -6.17 7.92 -4.99
CA TYR A 36 -6.66 7.03 -3.94
C TYR A 36 -5.80 7.06 -2.68
N ALA A 37 -4.47 7.02 -2.84
CA ALA A 37 -3.56 6.98 -1.70
C ALA A 37 -3.66 8.26 -0.86
N LYS A 38 -3.63 8.11 0.46
CA LYS A 38 -3.68 9.23 1.42
C LYS A 38 -2.36 9.41 2.16
N GLY A 39 -1.50 8.41 2.17
CA GLY A 39 -0.23 8.40 2.90
C GLY A 39 0.92 9.11 2.18
N PHE A 40 0.78 9.46 0.90
CA PHE A 40 1.81 10.22 0.17
C PHE A 40 1.26 11.23 -0.85
N ASP A 41 2.17 11.99 -1.44
CA ASP A 41 1.95 12.85 -2.60
C ASP A 41 3.22 13.02 -3.42
N ILE A 42 3.05 13.42 -4.68
CA ILE A 42 4.14 13.85 -5.56
C ILE A 42 3.73 15.18 -6.18
N ILE A 43 4.46 16.25 -5.86
CA ILE A 43 4.16 17.60 -6.32
C ILE A 43 5.38 18.23 -6.98
N ASN A 44 5.15 19.18 -7.88
CA ASN A 44 6.18 20.09 -8.37
C ASN A 44 6.00 21.44 -7.68
N LYS A 45 7.04 21.94 -7.02
CA LYS A 45 7.04 23.24 -6.34
C LYS A 45 8.34 23.97 -6.63
N ASN A 46 8.25 25.18 -7.19
CA ASN A 46 9.40 26.03 -7.53
C ASN A 46 10.43 25.32 -8.44
N GLY A 47 9.98 24.51 -9.40
CA GLY A 47 10.85 23.73 -10.29
C GLY A 47 11.41 22.44 -9.67
N GLU A 48 11.16 22.18 -8.38
CA GLU A 48 11.59 20.96 -7.70
C GLU A 48 10.47 19.92 -7.63
N LYS A 49 10.77 18.68 -8.01
CA LYS A 49 9.89 17.54 -7.78
C LYS A 49 10.04 17.07 -6.33
N ARG A 50 8.93 16.98 -5.61
CA ARG A 50 8.90 16.63 -4.19
C ARG A 50 8.03 15.41 -3.94
N LEU A 51 8.57 14.45 -3.21
CA LEU A 51 7.87 13.30 -2.68
C LEU A 51 7.52 13.57 -1.21
N ILE A 52 6.24 13.65 -0.90
CA ILE A 52 5.73 13.96 0.44
C ILE A 52 5.14 12.68 1.03
N ILE A 53 5.65 12.25 2.17
CA ILE A 53 5.09 11.14 2.94
C ILE A 53 4.30 11.75 4.09
N LYS A 54 2.97 11.67 3.99
CA LYS A 54 2.00 12.28 4.90
C LYS A 54 1.80 11.47 6.17
N LYS A 55 2.02 10.14 6.10
CA LYS A 55 1.84 9.25 7.23
C LYS A 55 2.74 8.03 7.11
N VAL A 56 3.64 7.86 8.08
CA VAL A 56 4.59 6.73 8.15
C VAL A 56 4.25 5.76 9.27
N PHE A 57 3.80 6.28 10.42
CA PHE A 57 3.56 5.48 11.62
C PHE A 57 2.09 5.53 12.05
N GLN A 58 1.62 4.44 12.65
CA GLN A 58 0.31 4.38 13.30
C GLN A 58 0.36 5.29 14.54
N ASN A 59 -0.32 6.43 14.47
CA ASN A 59 -0.39 7.49 15.51
C ASN A 59 0.72 8.56 15.47
N SER A 60 1.33 8.80 14.30
CA SER A 60 2.20 9.96 14.11
C SER A 60 1.64 10.89 13.03
N ASP A 61 1.71 12.19 13.29
CA ASP A 61 1.45 13.27 12.33
C ASP A 61 2.73 13.75 11.63
N GLN A 62 3.86 13.08 11.88
CA GLN A 62 5.13 13.42 11.26
C GLN A 62 5.09 13.17 9.76
N GLN A 63 5.36 14.22 9.00
CA GLN A 63 5.51 14.16 7.56
C GLN A 63 6.98 14.24 7.16
N PHE A 64 7.32 13.58 6.07
CA PHE A 64 8.64 13.65 5.47
C PHE A 64 8.51 14.22 4.06
N THR A 65 9.39 15.15 3.69
CA THR A 65 9.44 15.67 2.32
C THR A 65 10.83 15.40 1.77
N TYR A 66 10.88 14.73 0.63
CA TYR A 66 12.10 14.43 -0.10
C TYR A 66 12.10 15.21 -1.42
N ILE A 67 13.20 15.85 -1.75
CA ILE A 67 13.41 16.50 -3.04
C ILE A 67 14.05 15.48 -3.97
N LEU A 68 13.43 15.20 -5.11
CA LEU A 68 13.96 14.30 -6.12
C LEU A 68 14.85 15.12 -7.06
N ALA A 69 16.15 14.81 -7.08
CA ALA A 69 17.19 15.63 -7.72
C ALA A 69 18.25 14.76 -8.41
N ASP A 70 19.26 15.38 -9.04
CA ASP A 70 20.34 14.66 -9.72
C ASP A 70 21.46 14.18 -8.76
N LYS A 71 21.45 14.66 -7.52
CA LYS A 71 22.42 14.31 -6.47
C LYS A 71 21.72 14.16 -5.12
N SER A 72 22.19 13.21 -4.32
CA SER A 72 21.72 13.03 -2.94
C SER A 72 22.36 14.04 -2.01
N ASP A 73 21.58 14.59 -1.09
CA ASP A 73 22.05 15.40 0.05
C ASP A 73 21.08 15.17 1.21
N ILE A 74 21.54 14.40 2.19
CA ILE A 74 20.72 13.99 3.35
C ILE A 74 20.32 15.19 4.21
N THR A 75 21.17 16.22 4.28
CA THR A 75 20.89 17.42 5.09
C THR A 75 19.71 18.22 4.55
N GLN A 76 19.49 18.13 3.23
CA GLN A 76 18.39 18.79 2.51
C GLN A 76 17.27 17.81 2.11
N ASN A 77 17.31 16.55 2.57
CA ASN A 77 16.43 15.46 2.13
C ASN A 77 16.36 15.32 0.60
N LYS A 78 17.48 15.57 -0.11
CA LYS A 78 17.59 15.34 -1.55
C LYS A 78 17.96 13.88 -1.81
N ILE A 79 17.22 13.27 -2.73
CA ILE A 79 17.44 11.90 -3.19
C ILE A 79 17.79 11.96 -4.67
N LYS A 80 18.94 11.39 -5.04
CA LYS A 80 19.30 11.19 -6.45
C LYS A 80 18.21 10.33 -7.12
N VAL A 81 17.72 10.74 -8.28
CA VAL A 81 16.84 9.95 -9.16
C VAL A 81 17.38 9.96 -10.60
N PRO A 82 17.24 8.86 -11.37
CA PRO A 82 16.66 7.59 -10.96
C PRO A 82 17.54 6.87 -9.92
N VAL A 83 16.91 6.04 -9.09
CA VAL A 83 17.61 5.19 -8.13
C VAL A 83 18.30 4.05 -8.87
N GLU A 84 19.58 3.82 -8.59
CA GLU A 84 20.36 2.73 -9.20
C GLU A 84 20.50 1.52 -8.28
N THR A 85 20.67 1.76 -6.97
CA THR A 85 20.76 0.70 -5.95
C THR A 85 19.86 0.98 -4.75
N VAL A 86 19.12 -0.03 -4.31
CA VAL A 86 18.20 0.08 -3.18
C VAL A 86 18.32 -1.11 -2.24
N VAL A 87 18.18 -0.83 -0.95
CA VAL A 87 17.76 -1.81 0.04
C VAL A 87 16.30 -1.56 0.37
N ALA A 88 15.46 -2.58 0.20
CA ALA A 88 14.06 -2.53 0.60
C ALA A 88 13.84 -3.37 1.86
N THR A 89 12.86 -3.01 2.67
CA THR A 89 12.61 -3.65 3.97
C THR A 89 11.23 -4.32 4.10
N SER A 90 10.36 -4.18 3.09
CA SER A 90 9.05 -4.84 3.03
C SER A 90 8.91 -5.66 1.75
N THR A 91 8.36 -6.88 1.86
CA THR A 91 8.09 -7.73 0.69
C THR A 91 7.11 -7.06 -0.27
N THR A 92 6.26 -6.14 0.20
CA THR A 92 5.33 -5.37 -0.65
C THR A 92 6.03 -4.49 -1.70
N HIS A 93 7.30 -4.16 -1.46
CA HIS A 93 8.11 -3.38 -2.41
C HIS A 93 8.59 -4.22 -3.60
N ILE A 94 8.75 -5.54 -3.43
CA ILE A 94 9.26 -6.44 -4.47
C ILE A 94 8.43 -6.40 -5.76
N PRO A 95 7.10 -6.63 -5.74
CA PRO A 95 6.32 -6.61 -6.97
C PRO A 95 6.27 -5.22 -7.62
N MET A 96 6.40 -4.14 -6.83
CA MET A 96 6.46 -2.77 -7.36
C MET A 96 7.73 -2.54 -8.19
N LEU A 97 8.87 -3.01 -7.69
CA LEU A 97 10.15 -2.95 -8.42
C LEU A 97 10.11 -3.82 -9.68
N GLU A 98 9.62 -5.06 -9.56
CA GLU A 98 9.55 -6.00 -10.69
C GLU A 98 8.62 -5.50 -11.80
N SER A 99 7.49 -4.90 -11.44
CA SER A 99 6.51 -4.41 -12.43
C SER A 99 6.99 -3.16 -13.18
N LEU A 100 7.90 -2.40 -12.57
CA LEU A 100 8.57 -1.27 -13.21
C LEU A 100 9.83 -1.70 -13.98
N ASN A 101 10.16 -3.00 -13.97
CA ASN A 101 11.37 -3.59 -14.55
C ASN A 101 12.65 -2.95 -13.99
N VAL A 102 12.66 -2.66 -12.68
CA VAL A 102 13.82 -2.10 -11.98
C VAL A 102 14.28 -3.00 -10.84
N GLU A 103 13.81 -4.25 -10.78
CA GLU A 103 14.18 -5.17 -9.70
C GLU A 103 15.69 -5.37 -9.57
N THR A 104 16.47 -5.19 -10.65
CA THR A 104 17.94 -5.29 -10.62
C THR A 104 18.61 -4.28 -9.71
N SER A 105 17.93 -3.18 -9.35
CA SER A 105 18.44 -2.20 -8.38
C SER A 105 18.41 -2.71 -6.95
N LEU A 106 17.59 -3.71 -6.62
CA LEU A 106 17.53 -4.27 -5.26
C LEU A 106 18.82 -5.05 -4.99
N ILE A 107 19.64 -4.57 -4.06
CA ILE A 107 20.94 -5.19 -3.73
C ILE A 107 20.97 -5.82 -2.33
N GLY A 108 19.98 -5.51 -1.49
CA GLY A 108 19.85 -6.12 -0.17
C GLY A 108 18.43 -6.06 0.36
N PHE A 109 18.11 -7.03 1.22
CA PHE A 109 16.79 -7.15 1.84
C PHE A 109 16.91 -7.91 3.17
N PRO A 110 16.26 -7.47 4.26
CA PRO A 110 16.26 -8.22 5.51
C PRO A 110 15.35 -9.46 5.39
N HIS A 111 15.87 -10.64 5.75
CA HIS A 111 15.08 -11.86 5.93
C HIS A 111 14.44 -12.33 4.60
N THR A 112 15.31 -12.56 3.62
CA THR A 112 14.95 -12.86 2.21
C THR A 112 14.10 -14.12 2.04
N LYS A 113 14.00 -14.99 3.05
CA LYS A 113 13.19 -16.22 3.03
C LYS A 113 11.71 -15.95 2.77
N TYR A 114 11.20 -14.77 3.14
CA TYR A 114 9.80 -14.42 2.93
C TYR A 114 9.48 -13.87 1.54
N ILE A 115 10.50 -13.62 0.71
CA ILE A 115 10.28 -13.22 -0.68
C ILE A 115 9.72 -14.41 -1.46
N SER A 116 8.57 -14.23 -2.10
CA SER A 116 7.87 -15.30 -2.82
C SER A 116 8.08 -15.27 -4.33
N SER A 117 8.44 -14.12 -4.90
CA SER A 117 8.65 -13.95 -6.34
C SER A 117 9.82 -14.79 -6.84
N GLY A 118 9.56 -15.65 -7.83
CA GLY A 118 10.59 -16.46 -8.48
C GLY A 118 11.71 -15.61 -9.09
N LYS A 119 11.38 -14.44 -9.63
CA LYS A 119 12.37 -13.53 -10.26
C LYS A 119 13.35 -13.01 -9.22
N THR A 120 12.86 -12.46 -8.10
CA THR A 120 13.75 -12.00 -7.01
C THR A 120 14.41 -13.16 -6.26
N ARG A 121 13.76 -14.32 -6.09
CA ARG A 121 14.40 -15.52 -5.53
C ARG A 121 15.63 -15.97 -6.33
N ASN A 122 15.57 -15.90 -7.65
CA ASN A 122 16.73 -16.21 -8.50
C ASN A 122 17.88 -15.20 -8.26
N ARG A 123 17.57 -13.91 -8.11
CA ARG A 123 18.57 -12.88 -7.79
C ARG A 123 19.21 -13.10 -6.41
N ILE A 124 18.43 -13.56 -5.42
CA ILE A 124 18.94 -13.95 -4.09
C ILE A 124 19.89 -15.15 -4.21
N LYS A 125 19.49 -16.22 -4.91
CA LYS A 125 20.33 -17.42 -5.10
C LYS A 125 21.66 -17.10 -5.81
N ASN A 126 21.63 -16.16 -6.75
CA ASN A 126 22.81 -15.71 -7.48
C ASN A 126 23.68 -14.69 -6.71
N GLY A 127 23.35 -14.38 -5.45
CA GLY A 127 24.10 -13.43 -4.63
C GLY A 127 23.93 -11.96 -5.05
N ASN A 128 22.97 -11.63 -5.92
CA ASN A 128 22.70 -10.26 -6.34
C ASN A 128 21.83 -9.48 -5.34
N VAL A 129 21.15 -10.18 -4.43
CA VAL A 129 20.41 -9.60 -3.30
C VAL A 129 20.96 -10.23 -2.03
N ILE A 130 21.62 -9.43 -1.21
CA ILE A 130 22.22 -9.90 0.04
C ILE A 130 21.19 -9.91 1.16
N ASP A 131 21.12 -11.01 1.90
CA ASP A 131 20.30 -11.09 3.12
C ASP A 131 20.97 -10.31 4.26
N LEU A 132 20.22 -9.33 4.78
CA LEU A 132 20.66 -8.44 5.84
C LEU A 132 20.21 -8.89 7.25
N GLY A 133 19.67 -10.11 7.40
CA GLY A 133 19.20 -10.62 8.68
C GLY A 133 17.79 -10.15 9.02
N LEU A 134 17.43 -10.08 10.30
CA LEU A 134 16.11 -9.61 10.71
C LEU A 134 15.98 -8.11 10.52
N GLU A 135 14.80 -7.59 10.19
CA GLU A 135 14.60 -6.16 9.97
C GLU A 135 14.96 -5.32 11.21
N GLN A 136 14.47 -5.73 12.40
CA GLN A 136 14.72 -5.02 13.66
C GLN A 136 16.19 -5.03 14.11
N ASP A 137 16.94 -6.04 13.67
CA ASP A 137 18.35 -6.29 13.99
C ASP A 137 19.18 -6.38 12.69
N MET A 138 18.85 -5.54 11.73
CA MET A 138 19.44 -5.58 10.39
C MET A 138 20.96 -5.41 10.50
N ASN A 139 21.71 -6.26 9.79
CA ASN A 139 23.16 -6.25 9.80
C ASN A 139 23.68 -4.96 9.13
N THR A 140 24.08 -4.00 9.95
CA THR A 140 24.54 -2.69 9.50
C THR A 140 25.91 -2.75 8.81
N GLU A 141 26.77 -3.69 9.15
CA GLU A 141 28.08 -3.86 8.48
C GLU A 141 27.87 -4.27 7.02
N LYS A 142 27.06 -5.31 6.77
CA LYS A 142 26.68 -5.70 5.41
C LYS A 142 25.98 -4.59 4.66
N LEU A 143 25.11 -3.83 5.32
CA LEU A 143 24.45 -2.68 4.72
C LEU A 143 25.45 -1.60 4.28
N LEU A 144 26.50 -1.37 5.05
CA LEU A 144 27.57 -0.43 4.72
C LEU A 144 28.44 -0.92 3.57
N ASP A 145 28.76 -2.21 3.56
CA ASP A 145 29.53 -2.83 2.47
C ASP A 145 28.77 -2.77 1.13
N LEU A 146 27.44 -2.88 1.17
CA LEU A 146 26.58 -2.75 -0.01
C LEU A 146 26.51 -1.33 -0.58
N GLN A 147 26.76 -0.30 0.24
CA GLN A 147 26.67 1.12 -0.14
C GLN A 147 25.42 1.47 -0.97
N PRO A 148 24.19 1.16 -0.52
CA PRO A 148 22.99 1.45 -1.29
C PRO A 148 22.78 2.96 -1.43
N GLN A 149 22.27 3.39 -2.59
CA GLN A 149 21.90 4.78 -2.81
C GLN A 149 20.77 5.23 -1.86
N ILE A 150 19.81 4.34 -1.59
CA ILE A 150 18.74 4.56 -0.62
C ILE A 150 18.36 3.28 0.13
N VAL A 151 17.86 3.46 1.35
CA VAL A 151 17.07 2.44 2.06
C VAL A 151 15.62 2.87 2.02
N ILE A 152 14.73 2.00 1.51
CA ILE A 152 13.29 2.18 1.65
C ILE A 152 12.86 1.54 2.96
N GLY A 153 12.58 2.39 3.94
CA GLY A 153 12.22 1.99 5.30
C GLY A 153 10.72 1.74 5.43
N PHE A 154 10.38 0.59 5.99
CA PHE A 154 9.07 0.24 6.53
C PHE A 154 9.15 0.28 8.06
N SER A 155 8.10 0.69 8.76
CA SER A 155 8.20 0.79 10.21
C SER A 155 6.83 0.73 10.88
N LEU A 156 6.56 -0.34 11.63
CA LEU A 156 5.34 -0.49 12.43
C LEU A 156 5.31 0.48 13.63
N HIS A 157 6.49 0.71 14.20
CA HIS A 157 6.74 1.68 15.27
C HIS A 157 7.89 2.57 14.83
N PRO A 158 8.09 3.77 15.38
CA PRO A 158 9.32 4.53 15.14
C PRO A 158 10.51 3.73 15.71
N ASN A 159 11.08 2.79 14.96
CA ASN A 159 12.30 2.10 15.35
C ASN A 159 13.46 3.08 15.17
N SER A 160 13.51 4.04 16.10
CA SER A 160 14.39 5.19 16.01
C SER A 160 15.85 4.73 15.99
N LYS A 161 16.21 3.64 16.67
CA LYS A 161 17.62 3.23 16.80
C LYS A 161 18.24 2.76 15.48
N LEU A 162 17.58 1.86 14.77
CA LEU A 162 18.08 1.35 13.48
C LEU A 162 18.20 2.48 12.46
N TYR A 163 17.11 3.22 12.25
CA TYR A 163 17.07 4.30 11.26
C TYR A 163 18.01 5.47 11.62
N ASN A 164 18.17 5.78 12.91
CA ASN A 164 19.18 6.77 13.34
C ASN A 164 20.60 6.27 13.08
N THR A 165 20.87 4.97 13.22
CA THR A 165 22.20 4.40 12.93
C THR A 165 22.51 4.50 11.45
N ILE A 166 21.60 4.06 10.57
CA ILE A 166 21.75 4.16 9.12
C ILE A 166 21.90 5.63 8.67
N LYS A 167 21.13 6.55 9.26
CA LYS A 167 21.24 7.97 8.92
C LYS A 167 22.62 8.55 9.27
N LYS A 168 23.24 8.09 10.36
CA LYS A 168 24.60 8.51 10.77
C LYS A 168 25.69 8.02 9.82
N THR A 169 25.43 6.98 9.04
CA THR A 169 26.41 6.46 8.07
C THR A 169 26.34 7.14 6.71
N GLY A 170 25.49 8.16 6.55
CA GLY A 170 25.36 8.87 5.28
C GLY A 170 24.54 8.14 4.22
N ILE A 171 23.75 7.13 4.60
CA ILE A 171 22.81 6.46 3.68
C ILE A 171 21.42 7.12 3.82
N PRO A 172 20.83 7.66 2.73
CA PRO A 172 19.49 8.23 2.76
C PRO A 172 18.41 7.19 3.04
N ILE A 173 17.41 7.55 3.84
CA ILE A 173 16.25 6.70 4.14
C ILE A 173 14.98 7.39 3.63
N VAL A 174 14.23 6.68 2.80
CA VAL A 174 12.91 7.10 2.31
C VAL A 174 11.86 6.19 2.93
N PHE A 175 10.94 6.75 3.71
CA PHE A 175 9.89 5.94 4.34
C PHE A 175 8.75 5.61 3.37
N ASN A 176 8.27 4.37 3.44
CA ASN A 176 7.05 3.91 2.76
C ASN A 176 5.98 3.56 3.79
N GLY A 177 4.76 4.06 3.57
CA GLY A 177 3.61 3.93 4.48
C GLY A 177 2.41 3.22 3.85
N ASP A 178 2.61 2.41 2.80
CA ASP A 178 1.54 1.74 2.05
C ASP A 178 0.59 0.91 2.93
N TRP A 179 1.11 0.29 3.98
CA TRP A 179 0.37 -0.54 4.93
C TRP A 179 -0.67 0.23 5.74
N LEU A 180 -0.54 1.57 5.83
CA LEU A 180 -1.51 2.45 6.50
C LEU A 180 -2.68 2.83 5.59
N GLU A 181 -2.61 2.53 4.30
CA GLU A 181 -3.72 2.75 3.39
C GLU A 181 -4.90 1.86 3.76
N LYS A 182 -6.07 2.50 3.87
CA LYS A 182 -7.32 1.84 4.24
C LYS A 182 -8.01 1.18 3.06
N THR A 183 -7.74 1.62 1.84
CA THR A 183 -8.42 1.14 0.63
C THR A 183 -7.50 0.28 -0.23
N PRO A 184 -8.03 -0.76 -0.89
CA PRO A 184 -7.26 -1.59 -1.82
C PRO A 184 -6.53 -0.80 -2.91
N LEU A 185 -7.23 0.13 -3.56
CA LEU A 185 -6.65 0.99 -4.60
C LEU A 185 -5.67 2.03 -4.04
N GLY A 186 -5.91 2.54 -2.82
CA GLY A 186 -4.97 3.45 -2.16
C GLY A 186 -3.61 2.78 -1.95
N ARG A 187 -3.59 1.52 -1.53
CA ARG A 187 -2.35 0.76 -1.36
C ARG A 187 -1.66 0.46 -2.71
N ALA A 188 -2.40 0.04 -3.73
CA ALA A 188 -1.83 -0.25 -5.04
C ALA A 188 -1.24 0.99 -5.74
N GLU A 189 -1.76 2.18 -5.46
CA GLU A 189 -1.27 3.43 -6.05
C GLU A 189 0.14 3.81 -5.58
N TRP A 190 0.66 3.19 -4.51
CA TRP A 190 2.05 3.33 -4.09
C TRP A 190 3.07 2.84 -5.13
N ILE A 191 2.65 2.17 -6.21
CA ILE A 191 3.54 2.00 -7.37
C ILE A 191 4.04 3.35 -7.93
N LYS A 192 3.24 4.42 -7.83
CA LYS A 192 3.63 5.77 -8.27
C LYS A 192 4.75 6.37 -7.41
N PHE A 193 4.85 5.98 -6.13
CA PHE A 193 6.01 6.32 -5.28
C PHE A 193 7.30 5.76 -5.89
N PHE A 194 7.29 4.49 -6.32
CA PHE A 194 8.44 3.89 -6.98
C PHE A 194 8.65 4.50 -8.37
N GLY A 195 7.58 4.77 -9.12
CA GLY A 195 7.65 5.50 -10.40
C GLY A 195 8.43 6.82 -10.27
N ALA A 196 8.20 7.60 -9.21
CA ALA A 196 8.92 8.85 -8.98
C ALA A 196 10.41 8.63 -8.66
N LEU A 197 10.75 7.61 -7.87
CA LEU A 197 12.15 7.30 -7.51
C LEU A 197 12.97 6.80 -8.70
N TYR A 198 12.33 6.18 -9.70
CA TYR A 198 12.99 5.60 -10.87
C TYR A 198 12.79 6.41 -12.16
N ASN A 199 12.20 7.61 -12.10
CA ASN A 199 11.79 8.39 -13.29
C ASN A 199 10.93 7.58 -14.29
N LYS A 200 10.04 6.75 -13.76
CA LYS A 200 9.11 5.84 -14.45
C LYS A 200 7.65 6.16 -14.15
N GLU A 201 7.31 7.45 -14.01
CA GLU A 201 5.97 7.86 -13.61
C GLU A 201 4.91 7.49 -14.64
N LYS A 202 5.25 7.53 -15.95
CA LYS A 202 4.32 7.12 -17.02
C LYS A 202 4.01 5.63 -16.95
N GLU A 203 5.03 4.80 -16.74
CA GLU A 203 4.87 3.36 -16.59
C GLU A 203 4.09 3.02 -15.32
N ALA A 204 4.42 3.66 -14.20
CA ALA A 204 3.70 3.47 -12.94
C ALA A 204 2.22 3.84 -13.05
N ASP A 205 1.91 4.96 -13.71
CA ASP A 205 0.54 5.40 -13.95
C ASP A 205 -0.23 4.46 -14.88
N SER A 206 0.42 3.96 -15.93
CA SER A 206 -0.18 2.95 -16.84
C SER A 206 -0.49 1.64 -16.12
N ILE A 207 0.47 1.13 -15.32
CA ILE A 207 0.29 -0.10 -14.54
C ILE A 207 -0.84 0.08 -13.52
N PHE A 208 -0.84 1.19 -12.78
CA PHE A 208 -1.88 1.49 -11.81
C PHE A 208 -3.26 1.61 -12.47
N SER A 209 -3.37 2.34 -13.58
CA SER A 209 -4.64 2.51 -14.30
C SER A 209 -5.24 1.19 -14.77
N ARG A 210 -4.40 0.23 -15.20
CA ARG A 210 -4.85 -1.12 -15.54
C ARG A 210 -5.37 -1.88 -14.32
N ILE A 211 -4.67 -1.81 -13.19
CA ILE A 211 -5.10 -2.44 -11.93
C ILE A 211 -6.41 -1.82 -11.45
N GLU A 212 -6.51 -0.49 -11.48
CA GLU A 212 -7.71 0.27 -11.13
C GLU A 212 -8.90 -0.13 -12.00
N SER A 213 -8.73 -0.11 -13.32
CA SER A 213 -9.77 -0.49 -14.27
C SER A 213 -10.29 -1.90 -14.00
N GLU A 214 -9.37 -2.86 -13.77
CA GLU A 214 -9.77 -4.23 -13.51
C GLU A 214 -10.45 -4.40 -12.15
N TYR A 215 -9.96 -3.73 -11.10
CA TYR A 215 -10.59 -3.74 -9.78
C TYR A 215 -12.02 -3.19 -9.86
N LEU A 216 -12.21 -2.04 -10.52
CA LEU A 216 -13.53 -1.41 -10.66
C LEU A 216 -14.48 -2.24 -11.53
N ARG A 217 -13.97 -2.87 -12.60
CA ARG A 217 -14.75 -3.78 -13.44
C ARG A 217 -15.20 -5.00 -12.64
N VAL A 218 -14.30 -5.63 -11.88
CA VAL A 218 -14.63 -6.81 -11.07
C VAL A 218 -15.61 -6.45 -9.95
N LYS A 219 -15.44 -5.30 -9.30
CA LYS A 219 -16.37 -4.78 -8.29
C LYS A 219 -17.77 -4.54 -8.84
N SER A 220 -17.90 -4.14 -10.12
CA SER A 220 -19.23 -3.90 -10.71
C SER A 220 -20.02 -5.18 -10.96
N LEU A 221 -19.36 -6.34 -11.16
CA LEU A 221 -20.00 -7.64 -11.40
C LEU A 221 -20.95 -8.05 -10.27
N VAL A 222 -20.63 -7.67 -9.04
CA VAL A 222 -21.37 -8.10 -7.85
C VAL A 222 -22.37 -7.08 -7.33
N ARG A 223 -22.42 -5.86 -7.91
CA ARG A 223 -23.21 -4.73 -7.39
C ARG A 223 -24.71 -5.03 -7.28
N ASN A 224 -25.25 -5.81 -8.21
CA ASN A 224 -26.69 -6.08 -8.31
C ASN A 224 -27.10 -7.45 -7.74
N ILE A 225 -26.18 -8.17 -7.09
CA ILE A 225 -26.49 -9.45 -6.45
C ILE A 225 -27.32 -9.16 -5.20
N LYS A 226 -28.54 -9.70 -5.17
CA LYS A 226 -29.48 -9.55 -4.04
C LYS A 226 -29.11 -10.46 -2.85
N ASN A 227 -28.68 -11.68 -3.14
CA ASN A 227 -28.33 -12.67 -2.12
C ASN A 227 -26.85 -12.57 -1.78
N THR A 228 -26.53 -11.82 -0.73
CA THR A 228 -25.15 -11.60 -0.29
C THR A 228 -24.78 -12.61 0.79
N PRO A 229 -23.79 -13.50 0.55
CA PRO A 229 -23.45 -14.51 1.54
C PRO A 229 -22.82 -13.87 2.78
N THR A 230 -23.12 -14.47 3.94
CA THR A 230 -22.56 -14.05 5.23
C THR A 230 -21.14 -14.58 5.41
N VAL A 231 -20.26 -13.75 5.97
CA VAL A 231 -18.84 -14.06 6.07
C VAL A 231 -18.29 -13.72 7.45
N ILE A 232 -17.52 -14.65 8.01
CA ILE A 232 -16.58 -14.39 9.10
C ILE A 232 -15.14 -14.38 8.59
N SER A 233 -14.26 -13.69 9.31
CA SER A 233 -12.83 -13.64 9.00
C SER A 233 -11.99 -13.60 10.27
N GLY A 234 -10.71 -13.89 10.13
CA GLY A 234 -9.75 -13.92 11.23
C GLY A 234 -9.55 -15.30 11.82
N SER A 235 -8.73 -15.35 12.85
CA SER A 235 -8.35 -16.57 13.56
C SER A 235 -7.91 -16.29 14.99
N MET A 236 -7.85 -17.34 15.79
CA MET A 236 -7.35 -17.31 17.16
C MET A 236 -5.83 -17.17 17.21
N PHE A 237 -5.32 -16.31 18.08
CA PHE A 237 -3.93 -16.22 18.50
C PHE A 237 -3.88 -15.93 20.00
N LYS A 238 -3.23 -16.80 20.78
CA LYS A 238 -3.15 -16.71 22.26
C LYS A 238 -4.52 -16.42 22.89
N ASP A 239 -5.49 -17.28 22.61
CA ASP A 239 -6.88 -17.21 23.13
C ASP A 239 -7.72 -15.99 22.69
N VAL A 240 -7.18 -15.14 21.80
CA VAL A 240 -7.89 -13.99 21.24
C VAL A 240 -8.16 -14.22 19.76
N TRP A 241 -9.42 -14.10 19.34
CA TRP A 241 -9.78 -14.05 17.95
C TRP A 241 -9.58 -12.64 17.40
N ASN A 242 -8.66 -12.51 16.43
CA ASN A 242 -8.40 -11.25 15.76
C ASN A 242 -9.25 -11.14 14.49
N VAL A 243 -10.32 -10.35 14.53
CA VAL A 243 -11.19 -10.09 13.36
C VAL A 243 -10.86 -8.73 12.73
N PRO A 244 -10.94 -8.57 11.40
CA PRO A 244 -10.82 -7.24 10.78
C PRO A 244 -11.91 -6.29 11.26
N ALA A 245 -11.57 -5.08 11.70
CA ALA A 245 -12.57 -4.05 12.00
C ALA A 245 -13.26 -3.56 10.69
N GLY A 246 -14.45 -2.99 10.79
CA GLY A 246 -15.31 -2.65 9.65
C GLY A 246 -14.73 -1.62 8.68
N GLU A 247 -13.82 -0.76 9.15
CA GLU A 247 -13.15 0.27 8.34
C GLU A 247 -11.72 -0.15 7.93
N SER A 248 -11.33 -1.41 8.18
CA SER A 248 -10.00 -1.95 7.88
C SER A 248 -9.79 -2.24 6.40
N TYR A 249 -8.51 -2.36 6.01
CA TYR A 249 -8.10 -2.74 4.65
C TYR A 249 -8.77 -4.03 4.16
N PHE A 250 -8.81 -5.07 5.01
CA PHE A 250 -9.44 -6.34 4.67
C PHE A 250 -10.97 -6.23 4.56
N ALA A 251 -11.62 -5.51 5.49
CA ALA A 251 -13.07 -5.31 5.44
C ALA A 251 -13.53 -4.54 4.19
N ASN A 252 -12.70 -3.63 3.66
CA ASN A 252 -12.97 -2.96 2.39
C ASN A 252 -13.05 -3.94 1.21
N PHE A 253 -12.22 -4.99 1.17
CA PHE A 253 -12.37 -6.04 0.16
C PHE A 253 -13.69 -6.81 0.32
N LEU A 254 -14.07 -7.18 1.55
CA LEU A 254 -15.34 -7.89 1.79
C LEU A 254 -16.54 -7.05 1.34
N LYS A 255 -16.52 -5.76 1.65
CA LYS A 255 -17.53 -4.80 1.21
C LYS A 255 -17.57 -4.70 -0.32
N ASP A 256 -16.41 -4.57 -0.96
CA ASP A 256 -16.31 -4.43 -2.42
C ASP A 256 -16.67 -5.72 -3.17
N SER A 257 -16.57 -6.89 -2.52
CA SER A 257 -17.09 -8.16 -3.02
C SER A 257 -18.59 -8.37 -2.79
N ASN A 258 -19.31 -7.37 -2.28
CA ASN A 258 -20.73 -7.43 -1.92
C ASN A 258 -21.04 -8.57 -0.92
N LEU A 259 -20.20 -8.72 0.11
CA LEU A 259 -20.34 -9.74 1.15
C LEU A 259 -20.95 -9.16 2.43
N ASN A 260 -21.80 -9.94 3.10
CA ASN A 260 -22.36 -9.54 4.39
C ASN A 260 -21.40 -9.94 5.52
N TYR A 261 -20.36 -9.12 5.72
CA TYR A 261 -19.37 -9.35 6.77
C TYR A 261 -19.94 -9.09 8.18
N THR A 262 -19.75 -10.05 9.09
CA THR A 262 -20.35 -10.03 10.44
C THR A 262 -20.03 -8.78 11.27
N TRP A 263 -18.83 -8.20 11.12
CA TRP A 263 -18.41 -7.00 11.87
C TRP A 263 -18.29 -5.74 10.99
N LYS A 264 -19.01 -5.68 9.87
CA LYS A 264 -18.91 -4.55 8.91
C LYS A 264 -19.19 -3.16 9.50
N GLU A 265 -20.02 -3.07 10.54
CA GLU A 265 -20.38 -1.78 11.18
C GLU A 265 -19.42 -1.37 12.30
N SER A 266 -18.44 -2.22 12.65
CA SER A 266 -17.47 -1.90 13.70
C SER A 266 -16.50 -0.80 13.28
N LYS A 267 -16.06 0.00 14.26
CA LYS A 267 -15.11 1.08 14.05
C LYS A 267 -13.67 0.59 14.11
N GLY A 268 -12.79 1.31 13.40
CA GLY A 268 -11.36 1.05 13.43
C GLY A 268 -10.81 0.45 12.15
N THR A 269 -9.50 0.61 11.98
CA THR A 269 -8.79 0.28 10.73
C THR A 269 -7.85 -0.92 10.86
N GLY A 270 -7.64 -1.40 12.08
CA GLY A 270 -6.88 -2.61 12.40
C GLY A 270 -7.79 -3.79 12.72
N SER A 271 -7.37 -4.62 13.67
CA SER A 271 -8.13 -5.78 14.14
C SER A 271 -8.88 -5.48 15.44
N LEU A 272 -10.09 -6.02 15.57
CA LEU A 272 -10.77 -6.16 16.85
C LEU A 272 -10.28 -7.43 17.54
N GLN A 273 -10.13 -7.38 18.85
CA GLN A 273 -9.76 -8.50 19.70
C GLN A 273 -11.03 -9.00 20.39
N LEU A 274 -11.50 -10.19 20.00
CA LEU A 274 -12.71 -10.81 20.52
C LEU A 274 -12.37 -12.15 21.17
N ASN A 275 -13.16 -12.58 22.16
CA ASN A 275 -13.13 -13.97 22.61
C ASN A 275 -13.87 -14.87 21.61
N PHE A 276 -13.70 -16.18 21.79
CA PHE A 276 -14.30 -17.18 20.92
C PHE A 276 -15.84 -17.14 20.96
N GLU A 277 -16.41 -17.00 22.16
CA GLU A 277 -17.86 -17.04 22.40
C GLU A 277 -18.58 -15.91 21.65
N ASN A 278 -18.03 -14.69 21.67
CA ASN A 278 -18.57 -13.54 20.93
C ASN A 278 -18.54 -13.77 19.42
N VAL A 279 -17.51 -14.46 18.93
CA VAL A 279 -17.38 -14.82 17.51
C VAL A 279 -18.37 -15.92 17.16
N LEU A 280 -18.51 -16.94 18.00
CA LEU A 280 -19.45 -18.03 17.80
C LEU A 280 -20.89 -17.51 17.79
N GLU A 281 -21.30 -16.72 18.78
CA GLU A 281 -22.65 -16.16 18.90
C GLU A 281 -23.12 -15.48 17.60
N LYS A 282 -22.27 -14.62 17.01
CA LYS A 282 -22.61 -13.84 15.81
C LYS A 282 -22.26 -14.53 14.49
N GLY A 283 -21.27 -15.41 14.52
CA GLY A 283 -20.62 -15.98 13.34
C GLY A 283 -21.02 -17.42 13.03
N LYS A 284 -21.66 -18.15 13.97
CA LYS A 284 -21.97 -19.59 13.85
C LYS A 284 -22.62 -19.96 12.52
N ASN A 285 -23.55 -19.14 12.05
CA ASN A 285 -24.34 -19.41 10.83
C ASN A 285 -23.74 -18.79 9.55
N ALA A 286 -22.51 -18.26 9.59
CA ALA A 286 -21.89 -17.66 8.42
C ALA A 286 -21.69 -18.67 7.29
N ASN A 287 -21.97 -18.25 6.05
CA ASN A 287 -21.84 -19.11 4.87
C ASN A 287 -20.37 -19.43 4.54
N TYR A 288 -19.47 -18.47 4.78
CA TYR A 288 -18.04 -18.62 4.51
C TYR A 288 -17.19 -18.15 5.68
N TRP A 289 -16.04 -18.80 5.86
CA TRP A 289 -14.94 -18.33 6.71
C TRP A 289 -13.72 -18.04 5.83
N LEU A 290 -13.42 -16.76 5.63
CA LEU A 290 -12.29 -16.31 4.82
C LEU A 290 -11.11 -15.94 5.72
N ASN A 291 -9.88 -16.28 5.32
CA ASN A 291 -8.67 -16.00 6.08
C ASN A 291 -8.69 -16.60 7.51
N CYS A 292 -8.88 -17.92 7.58
CA CYS A 292 -8.93 -18.70 8.84
C CYS A 292 -7.58 -18.88 9.56
N GLY A 293 -6.61 -17.98 9.34
CA GLY A 293 -5.24 -18.13 9.85
C GLY A 293 -4.36 -18.92 8.89
N LEU A 294 -3.25 -19.47 9.41
CA LEU A 294 -2.22 -20.15 8.61
C LEU A 294 -2.34 -21.69 8.61
N TYR A 295 -3.54 -22.22 8.81
CA TYR A 295 -3.81 -23.66 8.69
C TYR A 295 -3.91 -24.07 7.23
N GLU A 296 -3.49 -25.30 6.92
CA GLU A 296 -3.53 -25.88 5.58
C GLU A 296 -4.59 -26.97 5.42
N THR A 297 -5.08 -27.57 6.51
CA THR A 297 -6.14 -28.59 6.45
C THR A 297 -7.24 -28.31 7.46
N LYS A 298 -8.44 -28.88 7.24
CA LYS A 298 -9.53 -28.83 8.22
C LYS A 298 -9.13 -29.53 9.52
N ASP A 299 -8.35 -30.59 9.44
CA ASP A 299 -7.88 -31.33 10.62
C ASP A 299 -6.96 -30.47 11.48
N GLN A 300 -5.99 -29.76 10.88
CA GLN A 300 -5.13 -28.82 11.62
C GLN A 300 -5.94 -27.72 12.30
N LEU A 301 -6.93 -27.17 11.58
CA LEU A 301 -7.82 -26.15 12.12
C LEU A 301 -8.64 -26.71 13.31
N SER A 302 -9.29 -27.85 13.15
CA SER A 302 -10.13 -28.41 14.22
C SER A 302 -9.36 -29.00 15.39
N ALA A 303 -8.11 -29.41 15.18
CA ALA A 303 -7.21 -29.83 16.25
C ALA A 303 -6.75 -28.65 17.12
N SER A 304 -6.65 -27.44 16.55
CA SER A 304 -6.29 -26.25 17.34
C SER A 304 -7.43 -25.74 18.20
N ASN A 305 -8.68 -25.89 17.75
CA ASN A 305 -9.86 -25.72 18.59
C ASN A 305 -11.04 -26.58 18.07
N PRO A 306 -11.50 -27.59 18.84
CA PRO A 306 -12.58 -28.47 18.41
C PRO A 306 -13.92 -27.74 18.22
N HIS A 307 -14.13 -26.61 18.89
CA HIS A 307 -15.32 -25.78 18.74
C HIS A 307 -15.43 -25.10 17.37
N PHE A 308 -14.37 -25.10 16.56
CA PHE A 308 -14.47 -24.64 15.16
C PHE A 308 -15.43 -25.50 14.32
N LYS A 309 -15.72 -26.74 14.75
CA LYS A 309 -16.75 -27.60 14.14
C LYS A 309 -18.17 -27.06 14.32
N GLU A 310 -18.39 -26.08 15.19
CA GLU A 310 -19.70 -25.49 15.42
C GLU A 310 -20.10 -24.49 14.33
N PHE A 311 -19.15 -23.98 13.53
CA PHE A 311 -19.46 -23.05 12.44
C PHE A 311 -20.06 -23.78 11.23
N LYS A 312 -21.14 -23.23 10.69
CA LYS A 312 -21.77 -23.68 9.44
C LYS A 312 -20.74 -23.74 8.29
N SER A 313 -19.92 -22.70 8.15
CA SER A 313 -18.86 -22.64 7.13
C SER A 313 -17.86 -23.80 7.24
N PHE A 314 -17.52 -24.27 8.45
CA PHE A 314 -16.67 -25.44 8.63
C PHE A 314 -17.35 -26.72 8.14
N ASN A 315 -18.62 -26.92 8.49
CA ASN A 315 -19.38 -28.10 8.10
C ASN A 315 -19.67 -28.16 6.59
N ASP A 316 -19.96 -27.00 5.97
CA ASP A 316 -20.18 -26.88 4.52
C ASP A 316 -18.89 -26.90 3.69
N ASN A 317 -17.73 -27.06 4.35
CA ASN A 317 -16.40 -26.96 3.75
C ASN A 317 -16.07 -25.57 3.16
N ASN A 318 -16.78 -24.51 3.51
CA ASN A 318 -16.56 -23.16 2.99
C ASN A 318 -15.54 -22.36 3.82
N VAL A 319 -14.40 -22.98 4.11
CA VAL A 319 -13.30 -22.37 4.86
C VAL A 319 -12.10 -22.17 3.94
N TYR A 320 -11.54 -20.96 3.95
CA TYR A 320 -10.48 -20.56 3.03
C TYR A 320 -9.29 -19.96 3.78
N THR A 321 -8.09 -20.34 3.33
CA THR A 321 -6.80 -19.96 3.91
C THR A 321 -5.91 -19.31 2.87
N ILE A 322 -4.96 -18.49 3.32
CA ILE A 322 -3.86 -18.01 2.47
C ILE A 322 -2.64 -18.93 2.53
N ALA A 323 -2.62 -19.90 3.46
CA ALA A 323 -1.45 -20.75 3.74
C ALA A 323 -1.02 -21.65 2.57
N HIS A 324 -1.92 -21.93 1.63
CA HIS A 324 -1.63 -22.82 0.48
C HIS A 324 -0.78 -22.15 -0.62
N LYS A 325 -0.72 -20.82 -0.65
CA LYS A 325 -0.10 -20.07 -1.75
C LYS A 325 1.24 -19.51 -1.28
N LYS A 326 2.27 -20.36 -1.30
CA LYS A 326 3.64 -20.07 -0.84
C LYS A 326 4.61 -20.02 -2.01
N GLY A 327 5.60 -19.14 -1.91
CA GLY A 327 6.81 -19.19 -2.72
C GLY A 327 7.77 -20.28 -2.23
N GLU A 328 8.86 -20.46 -2.97
CA GLU A 328 9.82 -21.56 -2.80
C GLU A 328 10.33 -21.74 -1.36
N THR A 329 10.53 -20.65 -0.62
CA THR A 329 11.07 -20.67 0.75
C THR A 329 10.01 -20.43 1.83
N GLY A 330 8.72 -20.59 1.50
CA GLY A 330 7.62 -20.50 2.45
C GLY A 330 7.03 -19.10 2.64
N GLY A 331 7.57 -18.08 1.97
CA GLY A 331 6.96 -16.74 1.89
C GLY A 331 5.55 -16.80 1.29
N LEU A 332 4.57 -16.15 1.91
CA LEU A 332 3.18 -16.19 1.45
C LEU A 332 2.94 -15.17 0.35
N LEU A 333 2.43 -15.63 -0.79
CA LEU A 333 2.15 -14.78 -1.95
C LEU A 333 1.18 -13.65 -1.62
N TYR A 334 0.24 -13.89 -0.69
CA TYR A 334 -0.70 -12.88 -0.24
C TYR A 334 0.00 -11.66 0.37
N PHE A 335 0.99 -11.83 1.25
CA PHE A 335 1.64 -10.70 1.91
C PHE A 335 2.56 -9.92 0.96
N GLU A 336 3.13 -10.58 -0.04
CA GLU A 336 4.01 -9.93 -1.02
C GLU A 336 3.22 -9.22 -2.13
N LEU A 337 2.32 -9.94 -2.82
CA LEU A 337 1.74 -9.48 -4.08
C LEU A 337 0.37 -8.80 -3.93
N SER A 338 -0.42 -9.17 -2.91
CA SER A 338 -1.79 -8.63 -2.77
C SER A 338 -1.88 -7.11 -2.66
N PRO A 339 -0.95 -6.38 -2.01
CA PRO A 339 -0.98 -4.92 -1.95
C PRO A 339 -0.90 -4.25 -3.33
N MET A 340 -0.16 -4.85 -4.26
CA MET A 340 -0.03 -4.37 -5.63
C MET A 340 -1.16 -4.87 -6.53
N ARG A 341 -1.72 -6.05 -6.24
CA ARG A 341 -2.76 -6.70 -7.05
C ARG A 341 -4.08 -6.88 -6.30
N PRO A 342 -4.71 -5.79 -5.83
CA PRO A 342 -6.00 -5.85 -5.15
C PRO A 342 -7.10 -6.40 -6.07
N ASP A 343 -6.96 -6.23 -7.39
CA ASP A 343 -7.87 -6.81 -8.38
C ASP A 343 -7.94 -8.34 -8.28
N LEU A 344 -6.83 -9.00 -7.98
CA LEU A 344 -6.77 -10.46 -7.82
C LEU A 344 -7.37 -10.91 -6.49
N VAL A 345 -7.18 -10.15 -5.40
CA VAL A 345 -7.84 -10.44 -4.11
C VAL A 345 -9.35 -10.36 -4.26
N LEU A 346 -9.84 -9.31 -4.93
CA LEU A 346 -11.26 -9.12 -5.17
C LEU A 346 -11.83 -10.25 -6.04
N LYS A 347 -11.11 -10.68 -7.07
CA LYS A 347 -11.48 -11.84 -7.89
C LYS A 347 -11.51 -13.14 -7.09
N ASP A 348 -10.57 -13.37 -6.17
CA ASP A 348 -10.58 -14.55 -5.30
C ASP A 348 -11.86 -14.60 -4.47
N PHE A 349 -12.22 -13.51 -3.80
CA PHE A 349 -13.44 -13.45 -3.00
C PHE A 349 -14.71 -13.63 -3.83
N ILE A 350 -14.78 -13.02 -5.01
CA ILE A 350 -15.93 -13.18 -5.91
C ILE A 350 -15.99 -14.60 -6.47
N LYS A 351 -14.85 -15.20 -6.83
CA LYS A 351 -14.80 -16.59 -7.29
C LYS A 351 -15.23 -17.58 -6.21
N ILE A 352 -14.82 -17.34 -4.97
CA ILE A 352 -15.19 -18.18 -3.82
C ILE A 352 -16.69 -18.13 -3.58
N THR A 353 -17.29 -16.93 -3.62
CA THR A 353 -18.67 -16.71 -3.17
C THR A 353 -19.70 -16.74 -4.31
N ASN A 354 -19.27 -16.47 -5.53
CA ASN A 354 -20.08 -16.35 -6.75
C ASN A 354 -19.31 -16.94 -7.97
N PRO A 355 -19.00 -18.25 -7.98
CA PRO A 355 -18.06 -18.85 -8.94
C PRO A 355 -18.48 -18.72 -10.41
N SER A 356 -19.77 -18.59 -10.70
CA SER A 356 -20.33 -18.41 -12.05
C SER A 356 -19.97 -17.08 -12.69
N LEU A 357 -19.62 -16.05 -11.90
CA LEU A 357 -19.22 -14.74 -12.43
C LEU A 357 -17.79 -14.73 -12.97
N LEU A 358 -16.96 -15.69 -12.54
CA LEU A 358 -15.56 -15.80 -12.94
C LEU A 358 -15.22 -17.25 -13.29
N PRO A 359 -15.89 -17.88 -14.27
CA PRO A 359 -15.82 -19.33 -14.50
C PRO A 359 -14.39 -19.81 -14.78
N ASN A 360 -13.61 -19.04 -15.54
CA ASN A 360 -12.25 -19.38 -15.96
C ASN A 360 -11.15 -18.86 -15.03
N TYR A 361 -11.50 -18.21 -13.92
CA TYR A 361 -10.53 -17.67 -12.97
C TYR A 361 -10.13 -18.72 -11.93
N ASN A 362 -8.82 -18.88 -11.73
CA ASN A 362 -8.24 -19.69 -10.67
C ASN A 362 -7.82 -18.81 -9.50
N LEU A 363 -8.03 -19.28 -8.28
CA LEU A 363 -7.66 -18.54 -7.06
C LEU A 363 -6.15 -18.29 -7.00
N THR A 364 -5.80 -17.03 -6.77
CA THR A 364 -4.41 -16.55 -6.70
C THR A 364 -3.83 -16.71 -5.30
N PHE A 365 -4.56 -16.24 -4.29
CA PHE A 365 -4.09 -16.10 -2.91
C PHE A 365 -4.76 -17.07 -1.94
N PHE A 366 -6.03 -17.40 -2.18
CA PHE A 366 -6.80 -18.25 -1.26
C PHE A 366 -6.87 -19.69 -1.77
N GLY A 367 -6.92 -20.62 -0.81
CA GLY A 367 -7.21 -22.03 -1.04
C GLY A 367 -8.28 -22.52 -0.09
N LYS A 368 -9.15 -23.42 -0.59
CA LYS A 368 -10.19 -24.07 0.22
C LYS A 368 -9.50 -25.08 1.14
N LEU A 369 -9.79 -25.05 2.44
CA LEU A 369 -9.36 -26.11 3.34
C LEU A 369 -10.06 -27.40 2.94
N LYS A 370 -9.25 -28.43 2.70
CA LYS A 370 -9.73 -29.78 2.43
C LYS A 370 -9.81 -30.57 3.73
#